data_AF-R4X9T5-F1
#
_entry.id   AF-R4X9T5-F1
#
_cell.length_a   1.000
_cell.length_b   1.000
_cell.length_c   1.000
_cell.angle_alpha   90.00
_cell.angle_beta   90.00
_cell.angle_gamma   90.00
#
_symmetry.space_group_name_H-M   'P 1'
#
loop_
_entity.id
_entity.type
_entity.pdbx_description
1 polymer ?
#
loop_
_entity_poly.entity_id
_entity_poly.type
_entity_poly.pdbx_seq_one_letter_code
_entity_poly.pdbx_strand_id
1 'polypeptide(L)'
;MSETQNGSVIDPSIFLRLQESIDRDAAFKDEIREVTNELDRIHRQITFVLAQAHSVPSDKLSSTLEGCRTHFEDQKVKLAALAKLASQMPYYKFNFLFTNQLQNASYTAVFAHWLGCDLINGGSRQAGTLLSLEEVGTVLTLEVNSIYTPSSP
;
A
#
# COMPACT_ATOMS: atom_id res chain seq x y z
N MET A 1 40.34 -54.20 5.30
CA MET A 1 39.83 -53.30 4.25
C MET A 1 38.92 -52.31 4.94
N SER A 2 39.43 -51.10 5.16
CA SER A 2 38.76 -50.06 5.93
C SER A 2 37.71 -49.40 5.04
N GLU A 3 36.44 -49.67 5.32
CA GLU A 3 35.33 -48.96 4.70
C GLU A 3 35.38 -47.49 5.11
N THR A 4 35.42 -46.63 4.10
CA THR A 4 35.53 -45.19 4.21
C THR A 4 34.25 -44.63 4.82
N GLN A 5 34.23 -44.39 6.13
CA GLN A 5 33.25 -43.51 6.77
C GLN A 5 33.50 -42.07 6.30
N ASN A 6 32.96 -41.72 5.14
CA ASN A 6 32.74 -40.33 4.72
C ASN A 6 31.23 -40.13 4.48
N GLY A 7 30.43 -40.41 5.50
CA GLY A 7 29.01 -40.09 5.52
C GLY A 7 28.81 -38.65 5.97
N SER A 8 28.73 -37.74 5.00
CA SER A 8 28.23 -36.36 5.06
C SER A 8 28.00 -35.76 6.45
N VAL A 9 28.81 -34.75 6.82
CA VAL A 9 28.61 -33.86 7.98
C VAL A 9 27.32 -33.02 7.87
N ILE A 10 26.60 -33.09 6.75
CA ILE A 10 25.39 -32.32 6.46
C ILE A 10 24.20 -33.26 6.39
N ASP A 11 23.23 -33.06 7.29
CA ASP A 11 21.92 -33.70 7.28
C ASP A 11 21.12 -33.25 6.04
N PRO A 12 20.76 -34.14 5.10
CA PRO A 12 19.99 -33.80 3.91
C PRO A 12 18.66 -33.10 4.19
N SER A 13 18.09 -33.26 5.38
CA SER A 13 16.87 -32.56 5.82
C SER A 13 17.02 -31.03 5.82
N ILE A 14 18.25 -30.51 5.89
CA ILE A 14 18.51 -29.06 5.83
C ILE A 14 18.14 -28.49 4.46
N PHE A 15 18.41 -29.23 3.38
CA PHE A 15 18.09 -28.79 2.02
C PHE A 15 16.59 -28.83 1.76
N LEU A 16 15.88 -29.81 2.34
CA LEU A 16 14.41 -29.87 2.28
C LEU A 16 13.78 -28.67 2.99
N ARG A 17 14.22 -28.36 4.23
CA ARG A 17 13.73 -27.18 4.96
C ARG A 17 14.06 -25.85 4.27
N LEU A 18 15.23 -25.78 3.63
CA LEU A 18 15.61 -24.62 2.82
C LEU A 18 14.69 -24.46 1.61
N GLN A 19 14.40 -25.56 0.90
CA GLN A 19 13.49 -25.56 -0.23
C GLN A 19 12.08 -25.11 0.20
N GLU A 20 11.53 -25.68 1.28
CA GLU A 20 10.24 -25.26 1.83
C GLU A 20 10.22 -23.77 2.22
N SER A 21 11.33 -23.23 2.72
CA SER A 21 11.44 -21.80 3.02
C SER A 21 11.46 -20.95 1.75
N ILE A 22 12.16 -21.38 0.71
CA ILE A 22 12.24 -20.68 -0.59
C ILE A 22 10.87 -20.69 -1.26
N ASP A 23 10.19 -21.83 -1.26
CA ASP A 23 8.88 -21.98 -1.90
C ASP A 23 7.81 -21.12 -1.19
N ARG A 24 7.84 -21.06 0.15
CA ARG A 24 6.98 -20.15 0.92
C ARG A 24 7.26 -18.69 0.61
N ASP A 25 8.53 -18.29 0.57
CA ASP A 25 8.91 -16.92 0.21
C ASP A 25 8.50 -16.56 -1.23
N ALA A 26 8.55 -17.53 -2.16
CA ALA A 26 8.14 -17.34 -3.55
C ALA A 26 6.62 -17.17 -3.66
N ALA A 27 5.84 -18.06 -3.04
CA ALA A 27 4.38 -17.97 -3.03
C ALA A 27 3.91 -16.63 -2.44
N PHE A 28 4.50 -16.20 -1.31
CA PHE A 28 4.19 -14.91 -0.70
C PHE A 28 4.48 -13.72 -1.63
N LYS A 29 5.60 -13.73 -2.35
CA LYS A 29 5.93 -12.67 -3.33
C LYS A 29 4.90 -12.60 -4.44
N ASP A 30 4.40 -13.74 -4.90
CA ASP A 30 3.42 -13.79 -5.97
C ASP A 30 2.04 -13.29 -5.51
N GLU A 31 1.62 -13.64 -4.30
CA GLU A 31 0.40 -13.10 -3.68
C GLU A 31 0.47 -11.57 -3.50
N ILE A 32 1.60 -11.05 -3.00
CA ILE A 32 1.80 -9.59 -2.87
C ILE A 32 1.74 -8.91 -4.24
N ARG A 33 2.37 -9.49 -5.27
CA ARG A 33 2.38 -8.95 -6.62
C ARG A 33 0.98 -8.87 -7.23
N GLU A 34 0.13 -9.85 -6.97
CA GLU A 34 -1.26 -9.83 -7.44
C GLU A 34 -1.99 -8.60 -6.88
N VAL A 35 -1.85 -8.34 -5.58
CA VAL A 35 -2.49 -7.18 -4.93
C VAL A 35 -1.87 -5.86 -5.39
N THR A 36 -0.54 -5.79 -5.55
CA THR A 36 0.12 -4.55 -5.97
C THR A 36 -0.14 -4.19 -7.43
N ASN A 37 -0.27 -5.17 -8.32
CA ASN A 37 -0.69 -4.94 -9.71
C ASN A 37 -2.09 -4.31 -9.78
N GLU A 38 -3.00 -4.75 -8.92
CA GLU A 38 -4.35 -4.19 -8.84
C GLU A 38 -4.35 -2.78 -8.25
N LEU A 39 -3.52 -2.53 -7.23
CA LEU A 39 -3.29 -1.17 -6.71
C LEU A 39 -2.73 -0.23 -7.77
N ASP A 40 -1.82 -0.69 -8.63
CA ASP A 40 -1.28 0.10 -9.75
C ASP A 40 -2.37 0.42 -10.79
N ARG A 41 -3.28 -0.52 -11.06
CA ARG A 41 -4.43 -0.30 -11.95
C ARG A 41 -5.35 0.79 -11.38
N ILE A 42 -5.70 0.68 -10.11
CA ILE A 42 -6.55 1.66 -9.41
C ILE A 42 -5.86 3.04 -9.36
N HIS A 43 -4.55 3.08 -9.07
CA HIS A 43 -3.78 4.31 -9.06
C HIS A 43 -3.85 5.04 -10.41
N ARG A 44 -3.70 4.32 -11.54
CA ARG A 44 -3.84 4.93 -12.88
C ARG A 44 -5.23 5.53 -13.11
N GLN A 45 -6.28 4.90 -12.61
CA GLN A 45 -7.65 5.41 -12.71
C GLN A 45 -7.82 6.70 -11.90
N ILE A 46 -7.33 6.72 -10.66
CA ILE A 46 -7.36 7.93 -9.81
C ILE A 46 -6.57 9.06 -10.47
N THR A 47 -5.32 8.79 -10.86
CA THR A 47 -4.45 9.79 -11.49
C THR A 47 -5.04 10.32 -12.80
N PHE A 48 -5.72 9.48 -13.59
CA PHE A 48 -6.43 9.92 -14.80
C PHE A 48 -7.51 10.97 -14.49
N VAL A 49 -8.29 10.78 -13.43
CA VAL A 49 -9.30 11.75 -13.00
C VAL A 49 -8.63 13.01 -12.46
N LEU A 50 -7.63 12.87 -11.58
CA LEU A 50 -6.95 14.01 -10.96
C LEU A 50 -6.18 14.86 -11.98
N ALA A 51 -5.62 14.25 -13.03
CA ALA A 51 -4.91 14.97 -14.10
C ALA A 51 -5.81 15.95 -14.86
N GLN A 52 -7.13 15.72 -14.89
CA GLN A 52 -8.09 16.65 -15.51
C GLN A 52 -8.14 18.00 -14.76
N ALA A 53 -7.68 18.07 -13.51
CA ALA A 53 -7.57 19.33 -12.79
C ALA A 53 -6.66 20.35 -13.49
N HIS A 54 -5.77 19.90 -14.39
CA HIS A 54 -4.91 20.78 -15.18
C HIS A 54 -5.59 21.37 -16.42
N SER A 55 -6.72 20.81 -16.87
CA SER A 55 -7.39 21.20 -18.11
C SER A 55 -8.85 21.64 -17.94
N VAL A 56 -9.47 21.33 -16.79
CA VAL A 56 -10.85 21.67 -16.47
C VAL A 56 -10.90 23.02 -15.74
N PRO A 57 -11.81 23.94 -16.11
CA PRO A 57 -11.95 25.20 -15.39
C PRO A 57 -12.48 24.96 -13.96
N SER A 58 -12.12 25.84 -13.03
CA SER A 58 -12.31 25.61 -11.59
C SER A 58 -13.76 25.41 -11.15
N ASP A 59 -14.74 25.93 -11.92
CA ASP A 59 -16.18 25.75 -11.68
C ASP A 59 -16.66 24.31 -11.90
N LYS A 60 -15.95 23.52 -12.72
CA LYS A 60 -16.29 22.12 -13.05
C LYS A 60 -15.37 21.10 -12.38
N LEU A 61 -14.37 21.56 -11.64
CA LEU A 61 -13.40 20.68 -10.99
C LEU A 61 -14.08 19.78 -9.95
N SER A 62 -14.99 20.33 -9.15
CA SER A 62 -15.68 19.60 -8.09
C SER A 62 -16.47 18.40 -8.60
N SER A 63 -17.22 18.54 -9.70
CA SER A 63 -17.98 17.45 -10.32
C SER A 63 -17.06 16.42 -10.98
N THR A 64 -15.91 16.84 -11.51
CA THR A 64 -14.90 15.94 -12.07
C THR A 64 -14.29 15.05 -10.98
N LEU A 65 -14.01 15.63 -9.81
CA LEU A 65 -13.45 14.92 -8.66
C LEU A 65 -14.40 13.90 -8.04
N GLU A 66 -15.71 13.99 -8.23
CA GLU A 66 -16.64 12.96 -7.74
C GLU A 66 -16.35 11.59 -8.38
N GLY A 67 -15.83 11.58 -9.61
CA GLY A 67 -15.47 10.35 -10.32
C GLY A 67 -14.31 9.56 -9.71
N CYS A 68 -13.46 10.16 -8.86
CA CYS A 68 -12.37 9.43 -8.21
C CYS A 68 -12.80 8.72 -6.91
N ARG A 69 -13.96 9.06 -6.33
CA ARG A 69 -14.39 8.54 -5.03
C ARG A 69 -14.50 7.02 -5.02
N THR A 70 -15.14 6.43 -6.04
CA THR A 70 -15.25 4.96 -6.13
C THR A 70 -13.89 4.29 -6.23
N HIS A 71 -12.95 4.88 -6.99
CA HIS A 71 -11.60 4.35 -7.10
C HIS A 71 -10.81 4.44 -5.78
N PHE A 72 -11.05 5.47 -4.97
CA PHE A 72 -10.49 5.55 -3.61
C PHE A 72 -11.07 4.48 -2.69
N GLU A 73 -12.36 4.16 -2.76
CA GLU A 73 -12.94 3.05 -1.99
C GLU A 73 -12.33 1.71 -2.40
N ASP A 74 -12.16 1.46 -3.70
CA ASP A 74 -11.46 0.27 -4.19
C ASP A 74 -10.01 0.23 -3.70
N GLN A 75 -9.32 1.37 -3.69
CA GLN A 75 -7.95 1.49 -3.18
C GLN A 75 -7.87 1.13 -1.69
N LYS A 76 -8.79 1.63 -0.85
CA LYS A 76 -8.86 1.29 0.58
C LYS A 76 -9.03 -0.20 0.80
N VAL A 77 -9.94 -0.84 0.06
CA VAL A 77 -10.17 -2.29 0.15
C VAL A 77 -8.90 -3.08 -0.20
N LYS A 78 -8.21 -2.70 -1.28
CA LYS A 78 -6.97 -3.38 -1.70
C LYS A 78 -5.80 -3.11 -0.76
N LEU A 79 -5.68 -1.90 -0.20
CA LEU A 79 -4.68 -1.59 0.81
C LEU A 79 -4.90 -2.37 2.10
N ALA A 80 -6.16 -2.54 2.54
CA ALA A 80 -6.48 -3.37 3.70
C ALA A 80 -6.10 -4.85 3.48
N ALA A 81 -6.36 -5.38 2.27
CA ALA A 81 -5.93 -6.72 1.89
C ALA A 81 -4.39 -6.85 1.88
N LEU A 82 -3.69 -5.86 1.32
CA LEU A 82 -2.23 -5.80 1.34
C LEU A 82 -1.67 -5.75 2.76
N ALA A 83 -2.25 -4.92 3.64
CA ALA A 83 -1.83 -4.80 5.03
C ALA A 83 -1.95 -6.15 5.78
N LYS A 84 -3.08 -6.85 5.60
CA LYS A 84 -3.32 -8.18 6.18
C LYS A 84 -2.34 -9.24 5.66
N LEU A 85 -1.95 -9.16 4.38
CA LEU A 85 -0.97 -10.08 3.82
C LEU A 85 0.44 -9.76 4.32
N ALA A 86 0.83 -8.48 4.26
CA ALA A 86 2.13 -8.01 4.69
C ALA A 86 2.40 -8.24 6.20
N SER A 87 1.37 -8.26 7.05
CA SER A 87 1.52 -8.53 8.49
C SER A 87 1.90 -9.97 8.81
N GLN A 88 1.81 -10.91 7.86
CA GLN A 88 2.13 -12.32 8.07
C GLN A 88 3.63 -12.62 7.98
N MET A 89 4.41 -11.70 7.43
CA MET A 89 5.84 -11.87 7.17
C MET A 89 6.67 -10.71 7.75
N PRO A 90 7.98 -10.88 7.94
CA PRO A 90 8.83 -9.80 8.45
C PRO A 90 8.78 -8.57 7.52
N TYR A 91 8.24 -7.45 8.02
CA TYR A 91 7.98 -6.24 7.23
C TYR A 91 9.18 -5.79 6.38
N TYR A 92 10.34 -5.59 7.01
CA TYR A 92 11.52 -5.06 6.33
C TYR A 92 12.16 -6.03 5.33
N LYS A 93 11.80 -7.32 5.38
CA LYS A 93 12.25 -8.29 4.38
C LYS A 93 11.52 -8.10 3.05
N PHE A 94 10.28 -7.61 3.06
CA PHE A 94 9.40 -7.62 1.89
C PHE A 94 8.78 -6.26 1.53
N ASN A 95 9.01 -5.20 2.31
CA ASN A 95 8.40 -3.90 2.06
C ASN A 95 8.66 -3.33 0.66
N PHE A 96 9.82 -3.63 0.07
CA PHE A 96 10.20 -3.19 -1.26
C PHE A 96 9.23 -3.64 -2.35
N LEU A 97 8.43 -4.69 -2.09
CA LEU A 97 7.41 -5.18 -3.02
C LEU A 97 6.21 -4.24 -3.12
N PHE A 98 5.95 -3.41 -2.11
CA PHE A 98 4.73 -2.60 -2.01
C PHE A 98 4.94 -1.14 -1.59
N THR A 99 6.18 -0.74 -1.26
CA THR A 99 6.51 0.65 -0.88
C THR A 99 6.04 1.67 -1.93
N ASN A 100 6.19 1.37 -3.22
CA ASN A 100 5.77 2.26 -4.29
C ASN A 100 4.25 2.47 -4.28
N GLN A 101 3.48 1.39 -4.10
CA GLN A 101 2.01 1.45 -4.04
C GLN A 101 1.54 2.28 -2.84
N LEU A 102 2.21 2.16 -1.69
CA LEU A 102 1.89 2.97 -0.52
C LEU A 102 2.20 4.46 -0.74
N GLN A 103 3.36 4.78 -1.35
CA GLN A 103 3.72 6.15 -1.70
C GLN A 103 2.73 6.76 -2.70
N ASN A 104 2.34 5.99 -3.73
CA ASN A 104 1.38 6.41 -4.73
C ASN A 104 0.00 6.66 -4.12
N ALA A 105 -0.45 5.80 -3.21
CA ALA A 105 -1.71 5.98 -2.49
C ALA A 105 -1.71 7.26 -1.64
N SER A 106 -0.65 7.47 -0.86
CA SER A 106 -0.47 8.68 -0.05
C SER A 106 -0.44 9.94 -0.93
N TYR A 107 0.32 9.92 -2.04
CA TYR A 107 0.35 11.03 -2.98
C TYR A 107 -1.03 11.35 -3.53
N THR A 108 -1.77 10.35 -4.03
CA THR A 108 -3.09 10.57 -4.61
C THR A 108 -4.10 11.08 -3.57
N ALA A 109 -4.04 10.58 -2.33
CA ALA A 109 -4.92 11.03 -1.24
C ALA A 109 -4.67 12.51 -0.92
N VAL A 110 -3.40 12.89 -0.73
CA VAL A 110 -3.01 14.28 -0.45
C VAL A 110 -3.38 15.19 -1.64
N PHE A 111 -3.11 14.77 -2.87
CA PHE A 111 -3.39 15.58 -4.04
C PHE A 111 -4.89 15.76 -4.28
N ALA A 112 -5.68 14.70 -4.13
CA ALA A 112 -7.13 14.79 -4.23
C ALA A 112 -7.72 15.71 -3.15
N HIS A 113 -7.25 15.62 -1.90
CA HIS A 113 -7.64 16.52 -0.83
C HIS A 113 -7.25 17.98 -1.12
N TRP A 114 -6.03 18.21 -1.61
CA TRP A 114 -5.55 19.54 -2.01
C TRP A 114 -6.47 20.17 -3.08
N LEU A 115 -6.96 19.36 -4.02
CA LEU A 115 -7.91 19.78 -5.06
C LEU A 115 -9.35 19.97 -4.54
N GLY A 116 -9.63 19.63 -3.28
CA GLY A 116 -10.93 19.77 -2.64
C GLY A 116 -11.85 18.54 -2.78
N CYS A 117 -11.30 17.37 -3.08
CA CYS A 117 -12.04 16.12 -3.04
C CYS A 117 -12.40 15.75 -1.59
N ASP A 118 -13.67 15.44 -1.35
CA ASP A 118 -14.14 14.99 -0.04
C ASP A 118 -13.92 13.47 0.13
N LEU A 119 -12.74 13.14 0.68
CA LEU A 119 -12.31 11.77 0.97
C LEU A 119 -12.71 11.28 2.37
N ILE A 120 -13.10 12.20 3.27
CA ILE A 120 -13.52 11.91 4.65
C ILE A 120 -14.92 12.49 4.84
N ASN A 121 -15.95 11.63 4.81
CA ASN A 121 -17.35 12.03 4.92
C ASN A 121 -17.58 13.09 6.02
N GLY A 122 -17.94 14.31 5.63
CA GLY A 122 -18.26 15.41 6.56
C GLY A 122 -17.12 16.39 6.85
N GLY A 123 -15.97 16.27 6.20
CA GLY A 123 -14.93 17.29 6.22
C GLY A 123 -15.34 18.55 5.44
N SER A 124 -14.99 19.74 5.92
CA SER A 124 -15.13 20.93 5.09
C SER A 124 -14.17 20.82 3.90
N ARG A 125 -14.66 20.95 2.66
CA ARG A 125 -13.83 21.01 1.44
C ARG A 125 -12.93 22.24 1.47
N GLN A 126 -11.82 22.16 2.20
CA GLN A 126 -10.78 23.19 2.20
C GLN A 126 -9.72 22.82 1.19
N ALA A 127 -10.00 23.14 -0.08
CA ALA A 127 -8.98 23.08 -1.13
C ALA A 127 -7.78 23.95 -0.73
N GLY A 128 -6.57 23.52 -1.10
CA GLY A 128 -5.33 24.22 -0.75
C GLY A 128 -4.80 23.93 0.65
N THR A 129 -5.25 22.84 1.29
CA THR A 129 -4.67 22.32 2.54
C THR A 129 -4.02 20.97 2.31
N LEU A 130 -2.99 20.64 3.09
CA LEU A 130 -2.31 19.34 3.05
C LEU A 130 -2.79 18.48 4.22
N LEU A 131 -2.92 17.18 3.97
CA LEU A 131 -3.24 16.20 5.02
C LEU A 131 -2.00 15.94 5.89
N SER A 132 -2.21 15.79 7.20
CA SER A 132 -1.23 15.22 8.13
C SER A 132 -1.05 13.72 7.88
N LEU A 133 -0.02 13.13 8.49
CA LEU A 133 0.22 11.69 8.38
C LEU A 133 -0.96 10.87 8.94
N GLU A 134 -1.53 11.32 10.05
CA GLU A 134 -2.67 10.71 10.73
C GLU A 134 -3.95 10.81 9.88
N GLU A 135 -4.15 11.94 9.21
CA GLU A 135 -5.27 12.14 8.30
C GLU A 135 -5.14 11.26 7.05
N VAL A 136 -3.94 11.13 6.49
CA VAL A 136 -3.67 10.17 5.39
C VAL A 136 -3.95 8.73 5.84
N GLY A 137 -3.52 8.35 7.05
CA GLY A 137 -3.84 7.05 7.64
C GLY A 137 -5.34 6.81 7.73
N THR A 138 -6.08 7.83 8.17
CA THR A 138 -7.55 7.80 8.26
C THR A 138 -8.20 7.65 6.88
N VAL A 139 -7.76 8.42 5.88
CA VAL A 139 -8.25 8.32 4.50
C VAL A 139 -8.01 6.92 3.94
N LEU A 140 -6.81 6.38 4.12
CA LEU A 140 -6.42 5.08 3.56
C LEU A 140 -6.86 3.89 4.42
N THR A 141 -7.48 4.13 5.59
CA THR A 141 -7.88 3.09 6.56
C THR A 141 -6.69 2.22 7.00
N LEU A 142 -5.53 2.86 7.21
CA LEU A 142 -4.31 2.21 7.65
C LEU A 142 -3.91 2.70 9.05
N GLU A 143 -3.43 1.78 9.87
CA GLU A 143 -2.87 2.12 11.18
C GLU A 143 -1.54 2.87 11.00
N VAL A 144 -1.46 4.06 11.57
CA VAL A 144 -0.24 4.87 11.60
C VAL A 144 0.38 4.71 12.98
N ASN A 145 1.61 4.20 13.01
CA ASN A 145 2.40 4.18 14.24
C ASN A 145 3.17 5.49 14.37
N SER A 146 2.55 6.51 14.96
CA SER A 146 3.22 7.78 15.24
C SER A 146 4.09 7.63 16.49
N ILE A 147 5.40 7.60 16.29
CA ILE A 147 6.40 7.67 17.39
C ILE A 147 6.33 9.03 18.14
N TYR A 148 5.56 9.98 17.60
CA TYR A 148 5.20 11.25 18.21
C TYR A 148 3.75 11.18 18.72
N THR A 149 3.52 10.49 19.83
CA THR A 149 2.42 10.88 20.70
C THR A 149 2.89 12.13 21.46
N PRO A 150 2.37 13.35 21.20
CA PRO A 150 2.62 14.45 22.10
C PRO A 150 2.07 14.02 23.47
N SER A 151 2.95 13.93 24.46
CA SER A 151 2.57 13.79 25.86
C SER A 151 1.53 14.87 26.16
N SER A 152 0.29 14.45 26.38
CA SER A 152 -0.79 15.33 26.87
C SER A 152 -0.40 15.90 28.25
N PRO A 153 -0.94 17.08 28.59
CA PRO A 153 -0.22 18.19 29.23
C PRO A 153 0.23 17.98 30.68
#